data_AF-A0A7S2BMH1-F1
#
_entry.id   AF-A0A7S2BMH1-F1
#
_cell.length_a   1.000
_cell.length_b   1.000
_cell.length_c   1.000
_cell.angle_alpha   90.00
_cell.angle_beta   90.00
_cell.angle_gamma   90.00
#
_symmetry.space_group_name_H-M   'P 1'
#
loop_
_entity.id
_entity.type
_entity.pdbx_description
1 polymer ?
#
loop_
_entity_poly.entity_id
_entity_poly.type
_entity_poly.pdbx_seq_one_letter_code
_entity_poly.pdbx_strand_id
1 'polypeptide(L)'
;GRFMETDEYFRNQFEIIVLLNRRGKGNDEHARFGWESRLFGQAYDKAEPFERVKYGAVNILNDYKGVHSVRSFGYGDSYVVLKDVRLRTSFTFADSCCCSISDMGTLDKYGHILARFNDREIHNIVAVATAQIAPESQGVHVDIGAQQLELIRGV
;
A
#
# COMPACT_ATOMS: atom_id res chain seq x y z
N GLY A 1 3.72 10.28 9.11
CA GLY A 1 3.69 9.37 10.28
C GLY A 1 5.03 9.40 10.97
N ARG A 2 5.07 9.35 12.32
CA ARG A 2 6.27 9.56 13.15
C ARG A 2 7.51 8.77 12.71
N PHE A 3 7.34 7.58 12.15
CA PHE A 3 8.45 6.73 11.70
C PHE A 3 9.10 7.20 10.39
N MET A 4 8.35 7.86 9.50
CA MET A 4 8.84 8.36 8.20
C MET A 4 9.28 9.84 8.27
N GLU A 5 9.21 10.46 9.44
CA GLU A 5 9.66 11.85 9.63
C GLU A 5 11.19 11.96 9.61
N THR A 6 11.87 10.90 10.04
CA THR A 6 13.34 10.82 10.11
C THR A 6 13.93 9.74 9.20
N ASP A 7 13.10 8.79 8.75
CA ASP A 7 13.50 7.73 7.84
C ASP A 7 12.91 8.00 6.45
N GLU A 8 13.78 8.39 5.52
CA GLU A 8 13.40 8.76 4.15
C GLU A 8 13.15 7.55 3.25
N TYR A 9 13.37 6.34 3.74
CA TYR A 9 13.34 5.13 2.93
C TYR A 9 12.12 4.28 3.23
N PHE A 10 11.22 4.18 2.26
CA PHE A 10 10.17 3.17 2.25
C PHE A 10 10.77 1.83 1.83
N ARG A 11 11.03 0.93 2.80
CA ARG A 11 11.70 -0.36 2.58
C ARG A 11 10.70 -1.52 2.50
N ASN A 12 10.98 -2.52 1.66
CA ASN A 12 10.20 -3.76 1.63
C ASN A 12 10.63 -4.72 2.76
N GLN A 13 9.91 -5.83 2.89
CA GLN A 13 10.16 -6.82 3.95
C GLN A 13 11.56 -7.47 3.85
N PHE A 14 12.09 -7.70 2.64
CA PHE A 14 13.41 -8.29 2.45
C PHE A 14 14.52 -7.35 2.98
N GLU A 15 14.41 -6.06 2.69
CA GLU A 15 15.32 -5.03 3.23
C GLU A 15 15.27 -4.99 4.77
N ILE A 16 14.07 -5.05 5.36
CA ILE A 16 13.89 -5.01 6.81
C ILE A 16 14.45 -6.26 7.50
N ILE A 17 14.29 -7.44 6.90
CA ILE A 17 14.85 -8.69 7.45
C ILE A 17 16.37 -8.60 7.53
N VAL A 18 17.01 -8.13 6.45
CA VAL A 18 18.47 -7.92 6.39
C VAL A 18 18.91 -6.89 7.43
N LEU A 19 18.27 -5.71 7.47
CA LEU A 19 18.68 -4.61 8.34
C LEU A 19 18.53 -4.92 9.83
N LEU A 20 17.44 -5.58 10.22
CA LEU A 20 17.14 -5.82 11.62
C LEU A 20 17.68 -7.16 12.11
N ASN A 21 18.26 -7.99 11.22
CA ASN A 21 18.60 -9.39 11.50
C ASN A 21 17.43 -10.13 12.20
N ARG A 22 16.20 -9.84 11.76
CA ARG A 22 14.95 -10.31 12.37
C ARG A 22 14.01 -10.84 11.30
N ARG A 23 13.48 -12.04 11.52
CA ARG A 23 12.37 -12.56 10.72
C ARG A 23 11.09 -11.83 11.14
N GLY A 24 10.48 -11.08 10.22
CA GLY A 24 9.26 -10.32 10.48
C GLY A 24 8.06 -11.21 10.84
N LYS A 25 7.06 -10.66 11.55
CA LYS A 25 5.75 -11.31 11.72
C LYS A 25 4.95 -11.14 10.44
N GLY A 26 4.81 -12.22 9.68
CA GLY A 26 4.07 -12.24 8.42
C GLY A 26 4.88 -12.95 7.34
N ASN A 27 4.68 -14.26 7.24
CA ASN A 27 5.31 -15.18 6.29
C ASN A 27 6.84 -15.26 6.38
N ASP A 28 7.34 -16.48 6.64
CA ASP A 28 8.75 -16.82 6.51
C ASP A 28 9.33 -16.24 5.21
N GLU A 29 10.58 -15.77 5.23
CA GLU A 29 11.26 -15.21 4.05
C GLU A 29 11.10 -16.12 2.83
N HIS A 30 11.17 -17.43 3.09
CA HIS A 30 10.93 -18.47 2.10
C HIS A 30 9.51 -18.47 1.52
N ALA A 31 8.48 -18.27 2.35
CA ALA A 31 7.10 -18.16 1.89
C ALA A 31 6.90 -16.90 1.04
N ARG A 32 7.47 -15.75 1.47
CA ARG A 32 7.44 -14.50 0.70
C ARG A 32 8.10 -14.65 -0.66
N PHE A 33 9.33 -15.17 -0.67
CA PHE A 33 10.08 -15.46 -1.88
C PHE A 33 9.28 -16.39 -2.80
N GLY A 34 8.73 -17.47 -2.26
CA GLY A 34 8.00 -18.48 -3.03
C GLY A 34 6.78 -17.93 -3.76
N TRP A 35 5.96 -17.08 -3.13
CA TRP A 35 4.81 -16.51 -3.82
C TRP A 35 5.18 -15.36 -4.75
N GLU A 36 6.16 -14.54 -4.41
CA GLU A 36 6.64 -13.47 -5.30
C GLU A 36 7.25 -14.05 -6.58
N SER A 37 8.05 -15.11 -6.46
CA SER A 37 8.59 -15.87 -7.59
C SER A 37 7.48 -16.40 -8.50
N ARG A 38 6.40 -16.96 -7.93
CA ARG A 38 5.23 -17.40 -8.72
C ARG A 38 4.48 -16.24 -9.37
N LEU A 39 4.25 -15.16 -8.64
CA LEU A 39 3.45 -14.02 -9.11
C LEU A 39 4.13 -13.30 -10.27
N PHE A 40 5.44 -13.15 -10.22
CA PHE A 40 6.23 -12.42 -11.23
C PHE A 40 7.01 -13.33 -12.18
N GLY A 41 6.72 -14.64 -12.21
CA GLY A 41 7.41 -15.58 -13.10
C GLY A 41 8.93 -15.54 -12.95
N GLN A 42 9.42 -15.53 -11.70
CA GLN A 42 10.84 -15.55 -11.33
C GLN A 42 11.63 -14.27 -11.68
N ALA A 43 10.98 -13.20 -12.14
CA ALA A 43 11.65 -11.98 -12.56
C ALA A 43 12.54 -11.33 -11.47
N TYR A 44 12.19 -11.54 -10.19
CA TYR A 44 12.92 -11.00 -9.04
C TYR A 44 13.78 -12.04 -8.30
N ASP A 45 13.88 -13.29 -8.77
CA ASP A 45 14.52 -14.36 -7.99
C ASP A 45 16.02 -14.11 -7.75
N LYS A 46 16.66 -13.31 -8.60
CA LYS A 46 18.07 -12.89 -8.49
C LYS A 46 18.23 -11.40 -8.12
N ALA A 47 17.13 -10.70 -7.87
CA ALA A 47 17.16 -9.28 -7.55
C ALA A 47 17.62 -9.06 -6.11
N GLU A 48 18.43 -8.02 -5.89
CA GLU A 48 18.82 -7.60 -4.55
C GLU A 48 17.60 -7.14 -3.76
N PRO A 49 17.58 -7.26 -2.41
CA PRO A 49 16.42 -6.88 -1.59
C PRO A 49 15.83 -5.52 -1.94
N PHE A 50 16.67 -4.52 -2.19
CA PHE A 50 16.26 -3.16 -2.56
C PHE A 50 15.53 -3.07 -3.91
N GLU A 51 15.90 -3.92 -4.87
CA GLU A 51 15.36 -3.96 -6.23
C GLU A 51 14.01 -4.70 -6.30
N ARG A 52 13.66 -5.44 -5.24
CA ARG A 52 12.40 -6.17 -5.15
C ARG A 52 11.22 -5.21 -4.92
N VAL A 53 10.05 -5.70 -5.30
CA VAL A 53 8.78 -4.98 -5.19
C VAL A 53 8.45 -4.58 -3.75
N LYS A 54 7.89 -3.37 -3.63
CA LYS A 54 7.35 -2.81 -2.38
C LYS A 54 5.83 -2.94 -2.43
N TYR A 55 5.24 -3.49 -1.38
CA TYR A 55 3.83 -3.83 -1.34
C TYR A 55 3.07 -2.90 -0.40
N GLY A 56 1.80 -2.68 -0.70
CA GLY A 56 0.90 -1.87 0.09
C GLY A 56 -0.56 -2.19 -0.23
N ALA A 57 -1.48 -1.61 0.54
CA ALA A 57 -2.89 -1.59 0.24
C ALA A 57 -3.31 -0.18 -0.21
N VAL A 58 -4.16 -0.11 -1.23
CA VAL A 58 -4.67 1.16 -1.75
C VAL A 58 -6.03 1.49 -1.13
N ASN A 59 -6.18 2.71 -0.62
CA ASN A 59 -7.45 3.21 -0.10
C ASN A 59 -8.27 3.90 -1.21
N ILE A 60 -8.84 3.10 -2.12
CA ILE A 60 -9.57 3.61 -3.30
C ILE A 60 -10.87 4.35 -2.96
N LEU A 61 -11.44 4.09 -1.78
CA LEU A 61 -12.67 4.72 -1.31
C LEU A 61 -12.41 5.99 -0.50
N ASN A 62 -11.13 6.35 -0.28
CA ASN A 62 -10.75 7.46 0.59
C ASN A 62 -11.46 7.42 1.97
N ASP A 63 -11.65 6.22 2.50
CA ASP A 63 -12.29 5.96 3.79
C ASP A 63 -11.18 5.83 4.86
N TYR A 64 -11.29 6.56 5.97
CA TYR A 64 -10.33 6.48 7.07
C TYR A 64 -10.19 5.06 7.66
N LYS A 65 -11.20 4.20 7.49
CA LYS A 65 -11.19 2.78 7.86
C LYS A 65 -10.91 1.84 6.69
N GLY A 66 -10.82 2.33 5.46
CA GLY A 66 -10.78 1.50 4.24
C GLY A 66 -9.63 0.49 4.19
N VAL A 67 -8.52 0.78 4.86
CA VAL A 67 -7.34 -0.11 4.97
C VAL A 67 -7.12 -0.65 6.39
N HIS A 68 -8.08 -0.47 7.29
CA HIS A 68 -7.92 -0.87 8.69
C HIS A 68 -7.76 -2.39 8.85
N SER A 69 -8.44 -3.18 8.00
CA SER A 69 -8.34 -4.64 8.00
C SER A 69 -6.93 -5.13 7.68
N VAL A 70 -6.16 -4.40 6.87
CA VAL A 70 -4.81 -4.81 6.46
C VAL A 70 -3.71 -4.46 7.46
N ARG A 71 -4.00 -3.59 8.44
CA ARG A 71 -3.08 -3.20 9.52
C ARG A 71 -2.52 -4.43 10.25
N SER A 72 -3.39 -5.37 10.58
CA SER A 72 -3.05 -6.61 11.29
C SER A 72 -2.27 -7.61 10.44
N PHE A 73 -2.17 -7.40 9.13
CA PHE A 73 -1.51 -8.29 8.16
C PHE A 73 -0.12 -7.78 7.71
N GLY A 74 0.49 -6.87 8.48
CA GLY A 74 1.90 -6.49 8.31
C GLY A 74 2.16 -5.19 7.56
N TYR A 75 1.12 -4.44 7.18
CA TYR A 75 1.29 -3.12 6.54
C TYR A 75 1.47 -1.97 7.55
N GLY A 76 1.21 -2.20 8.84
CA GLY A 76 1.45 -1.24 9.91
C GLY A 76 0.52 -0.03 9.87
N ASP A 77 0.97 1.07 10.51
CA ASP A 77 0.14 2.24 10.82
C ASP A 77 0.42 3.44 9.91
N SER A 78 1.37 3.30 8.97
CA SER A 78 1.78 4.41 8.12
C SER A 78 0.93 4.49 6.85
N TYR A 79 0.48 5.70 6.53
CA TYR A 79 -0.16 6.05 5.27
C TYR A 79 0.78 6.95 4.47
N VAL A 80 0.95 6.64 3.18
CA VAL A 80 1.81 7.40 2.27
C VAL A 80 1.06 7.74 0.99
N VAL A 81 1.23 8.97 0.52
CA VAL A 81 0.72 9.41 -0.80
C VAL A 81 1.88 9.33 -1.78
N LEU A 82 1.82 8.36 -2.69
CA LEU A 82 2.82 8.21 -3.74
C LEU A 82 2.46 9.08 -4.95
N LYS A 83 3.34 10.00 -5.30
CA LYS A 83 3.22 10.87 -6.49
C LYS A 83 4.05 10.30 -7.64
N ASP A 84 3.55 10.46 -8.87
CA ASP A 84 4.27 10.07 -10.09
C ASP A 84 4.68 8.59 -10.18
N VAL A 85 3.88 7.70 -9.56
CA VAL A 85 4.13 6.25 -9.56
C VAL A 85 3.22 5.46 -10.49
N ARG A 86 2.27 6.10 -11.18
CA ARG A 86 1.23 5.43 -11.99
C ARG A 86 1.76 4.34 -12.93
N LEU A 87 2.87 4.59 -13.61
CA LEU A 87 3.47 3.65 -14.57
C LEU A 87 4.34 2.56 -13.91
N ARG A 88 4.60 2.67 -12.61
CA ARG A 88 5.44 1.75 -11.82
C ARG A 88 4.63 0.92 -10.83
N THR A 89 3.31 1.03 -10.85
CA THR A 89 2.42 0.31 -9.95
C THR A 89 1.61 -0.72 -10.69
N SER A 90 1.55 -1.91 -10.10
CA SER A 90 0.66 -2.99 -10.48
C SER A 90 -0.24 -3.33 -9.32
N PHE A 91 -1.42 -3.85 -9.61
CA PHE A 91 -2.48 -4.06 -8.65
C PHE A 91 -3.10 -5.44 -8.83
N THR A 92 -3.71 -5.93 -7.75
CA THR A 92 -4.57 -7.11 -7.73
C THR A 92 -5.88 -6.75 -7.03
N PHE A 93 -6.93 -7.50 -7.29
CA PHE A 93 -8.09 -7.47 -6.39
C PHE A 93 -7.71 -8.18 -5.08
N ALA A 94 -7.80 -7.47 -3.95
CA ALA A 94 -7.40 -7.97 -2.64
C ALA A 94 -5.92 -8.44 -2.57
N ASP A 95 -5.63 -9.42 -1.72
CA ASP A 95 -4.26 -9.81 -1.35
C ASP A 95 -3.54 -10.56 -2.48
N SER A 96 -2.41 -9.97 -2.93
CA SER A 96 -1.54 -10.52 -3.97
C SER A 96 -0.90 -11.88 -3.64
N CYS A 97 -0.83 -12.30 -2.36
CA CYS A 97 -0.18 -13.57 -2.02
C CYS A 97 -0.93 -14.81 -2.53
N CYS A 98 -2.23 -14.67 -2.81
CA CYS A 98 -3.12 -15.70 -3.33
C CYS A 98 -3.38 -15.55 -4.84
N CYS A 99 -2.73 -14.59 -5.50
CA CYS A 99 -2.99 -14.25 -6.89
C CYS A 99 -2.01 -14.93 -7.86
N SER A 100 -2.44 -15.02 -9.11
CA SER A 100 -1.60 -15.34 -10.25
C SER A 100 -1.25 -14.08 -11.03
N ILE A 101 -0.28 -14.17 -11.94
CA ILE A 101 0.07 -13.04 -12.83
C ILE A 101 -1.13 -12.55 -13.66
N SER A 102 -2.07 -13.44 -13.99
CA SER A 102 -3.29 -13.07 -14.73
C SER A 102 -4.30 -12.27 -13.90
N ASP A 103 -4.22 -12.31 -12.57
CA ASP A 103 -5.02 -11.46 -11.68
C ASP A 103 -4.43 -10.05 -11.52
N MET A 104 -3.17 -9.85 -11.94
CA MET A 104 -2.52 -8.55 -11.87
C MET A 104 -2.94 -7.64 -13.03
N GLY A 105 -2.96 -6.34 -12.76
CA GLY A 105 -3.25 -5.32 -13.76
C GLY A 105 -2.48 -4.04 -13.49
N THR A 106 -2.14 -3.33 -14.55
CA THR A 106 -1.74 -1.92 -14.48
C THR A 106 -2.96 -1.04 -14.61
N LEU A 107 -2.85 0.26 -14.34
CA LEU A 107 -3.98 1.19 -14.53
C LEU A 107 -4.45 1.27 -15.99
N ASP A 108 -3.58 0.97 -16.97
CA ASP A 108 -3.95 0.88 -18.39
C ASP A 108 -4.68 -0.42 -18.75
N LYS A 109 -4.55 -1.46 -17.91
CA LYS A 109 -5.10 -2.81 -18.09
C LYS A 109 -5.78 -3.29 -16.79
N TYR A 110 -6.70 -2.49 -16.28
CA TYR A 110 -7.31 -2.67 -14.95
C TYR A 110 -8.72 -3.28 -14.98
N GLY A 111 -9.27 -3.52 -16.18
CA GLY A 111 -10.69 -3.88 -16.35
C GLY A 111 -11.11 -5.16 -15.64
N HIS A 112 -10.27 -6.20 -15.65
CA HIS A 112 -10.55 -7.46 -14.95
C HIS A 112 -10.54 -7.32 -13.43
N ILE A 113 -9.78 -6.36 -12.89
CA ILE A 113 -9.79 -6.03 -11.47
C ILE A 113 -11.08 -5.31 -11.11
N LEU A 114 -11.53 -4.34 -11.93
CA LEU A 114 -12.81 -3.64 -11.71
C LEU A 114 -13.99 -4.60 -11.77
N ALA A 115 -13.95 -5.60 -12.63
CA ALA A 115 -15.00 -6.61 -12.75
C ALA A 115 -15.19 -7.47 -11.48
N ARG A 116 -14.26 -7.40 -10.51
CA ARG A 116 -14.39 -8.08 -9.21
C ARG A 116 -15.21 -7.29 -8.19
N PHE A 117 -15.43 -5.99 -8.41
CA PHE A 117 -16.23 -5.14 -7.54
C PHE A 117 -17.71 -5.22 -7.92
N ASN A 118 -18.60 -5.05 -6.94
CA ASN A 118 -20.03 -4.92 -7.21
C ASN A 118 -20.40 -3.47 -7.63
N ASP A 119 -21.60 -3.29 -8.18
CA ASP A 119 -22.07 -2.00 -8.69
C ASP A 119 -22.02 -0.88 -7.65
N ARG A 120 -22.32 -1.18 -6.38
CA ARG A 120 -22.27 -0.20 -5.30
C ARG A 120 -20.85 0.26 -5.03
N GLU A 121 -19.89 -0.67 -5.02
CA GLU A 121 -18.47 -0.35 -4.86
C GLU A 121 -17.96 0.50 -6.02
N ILE A 122 -18.32 0.15 -7.26
CA ILE A 122 -17.94 0.92 -8.45
C ILE A 122 -18.51 2.34 -8.39
N HIS A 123 -19.79 2.50 -8.04
CA HIS A 123 -20.38 3.84 -7.89
C HIS A 123 -19.66 4.68 -6.83
N ASN A 124 -19.31 4.08 -5.68
CA ASN A 124 -18.56 4.78 -4.64
C ASN A 124 -17.15 5.19 -5.11
N ILE A 125 -16.44 4.31 -5.82
CA ILE A 125 -15.12 4.61 -6.40
C ILE A 125 -15.23 5.81 -7.36
N VAL A 126 -16.22 5.82 -8.26
CA VAL A 126 -16.45 6.92 -9.20
C VAL A 126 -16.78 8.21 -8.46
N ALA A 127 -17.63 8.15 -7.42
CA ALA A 127 -18.02 9.31 -6.65
C ALA A 127 -16.83 9.95 -5.89
N VAL A 128 -15.93 9.13 -5.34
CA VAL A 128 -14.68 9.61 -4.73
C VAL A 128 -13.74 10.18 -5.78
N ALA A 129 -13.55 9.49 -6.91
CA ALA A 129 -12.65 9.92 -7.99
C ALA A 129 -13.08 11.24 -8.65
N THR A 130 -14.38 11.51 -8.69
CA THR A 130 -14.97 12.75 -9.23
C THR A 130 -15.25 13.82 -8.16
N ALA A 131 -14.80 13.59 -6.93
CA ALA A 131 -15.03 14.45 -5.77
C ALA A 131 -16.52 14.77 -5.50
N GLN A 132 -17.45 13.90 -5.92
CA GLN A 132 -18.88 13.99 -5.64
C GLN A 132 -19.21 13.60 -4.19
N ILE A 133 -18.42 12.69 -3.62
CA ILE A 133 -18.43 12.39 -2.19
C ILE A 133 -17.17 13.02 -1.62
N ALA A 134 -17.33 14.05 -0.78
CA ALA A 134 -16.24 14.47 0.08
C ALA A 134 -15.91 13.29 1.02
N PRO A 135 -14.63 12.98 1.28
CA PRO A 135 -14.29 11.97 2.27
C PRO A 135 -15.07 12.27 3.54
N GLU A 136 -15.82 11.30 4.07
CA GLU A 136 -16.60 11.52 5.28
C GLU A 136 -15.68 12.07 6.36
N SER A 137 -15.83 13.35 6.64
CA SER A 137 -15.03 14.10 7.62
C SER A 137 -15.44 13.77 9.05
N GLN A 138 -15.93 12.56 9.30
CA GLN A 138 -16.17 12.02 10.64
C GLN A 138 -14.89 11.34 11.13
N GLY A 139 -13.86 12.15 11.34
CA GLY A 139 -12.57 11.68 11.82
C GLY A 139 -11.37 12.36 11.20
N VAL A 140 -11.48 13.64 10.79
CA VAL A 140 -10.30 14.49 10.64
C VAL A 140 -9.67 14.57 12.03
N HIS A 141 -8.78 13.62 12.33
CA HIS A 141 -7.67 13.90 13.19
C HIS A 141 -6.95 15.04 12.50
N VAL A 142 -7.19 16.25 13.00
CA VAL A 142 -6.33 17.40 12.75
C VAL A 142 -4.91 16.88 12.91
N ASP A 143 -4.08 17.04 11.88
CA ASP A 143 -2.66 16.70 11.95
C ASP A 143 -2.05 17.51 13.12
N ILE A 144 -2.05 16.91 14.31
CA ILE A 144 -1.53 17.53 15.54
C ILE A 144 -0.04 17.85 15.37
N GLY A 145 0.64 17.16 14.44
CA GLY A 145 2.03 17.42 14.09
C GLY A 145 2.28 18.75 13.39
N ALA A 146 1.35 19.24 12.56
CA ALA A 146 1.55 20.50 11.83
C ALA A 146 1.29 21.72 12.72
N GLN A 147 0.27 21.67 13.59
CA GLN A 147 -0.03 22.76 14.53
C GLN A 147 1.01 22.89 15.66
N GLN A 148 1.65 21.78 16.05
CA GLN A 148 2.66 21.81 17.11
C GLN A 148 4.02 22.35 16.64
N LEU A 149 4.30 22.34 15.33
CA LEU A 149 5.51 22.93 14.74
C LEU A 149 5.42 24.46 14.59
N GLU A 150 4.23 25.04 14.40
CA GLU A 150 4.06 26.50 14.36
C GLU A 150 4.14 27.13 15.76
N LEU A 151 3.73 26.42 16.82
CA LEU A 151 3.88 26.90 18.20
C LEU A 151 5.34 26.90 18.70
N ILE A 152 6.22 26.08 18.11
CA ILE A 152 7.65 26.02 18.50
C ILE A 152 8.49 27.06 17.74
N ARG A 153 7.98 27.62 16.63
CA ARG A 153 8.68 28.65 15.83
C ARG A 153 8.22 30.08 16.12
N GLY A 154 7.38 30.26 17.14
CA GLY A 154 6.81 31.55 17.51
C GLY A 154 6.86 31.82 19.03
N VAL A 155 8.05 31.72 19.63
CA VAL A 155 8.47 32.45 20.86
C VAL A 155 9.95 32.76 20.76
#